data_AF-A0A2V9S1H7-F1
#
_entry.id   AF-A0A2V9S1H7-F1
#
_cell.length_a   1.000
_cell.length_b   1.000
_cell.length_c   1.000
_cell.angle_alpha   90.00
_cell.angle_beta   90.00
_cell.angle_gamma   90.00
#
_symmetry.space_group_name_H-M   'P 1'
#
loop_
_entity.id
_entity.type
_entity.pdbx_description
1 polymer ?
#
loop_
_entity_poly.entity_id
_entity_poly.type
_entity_poly.pdbx_seq_one_letter_code
_entity_poly.pdbx_strand_id
1 'polypeptide(L)'
;MSESRPRRKIWKYLLSILLSGLLLLTLAAWYMTTDSFQVWVRHRLVTELERITGGRVDLGNFHTIPFRLQIEVLDLTIHGLERPVEVPYAHVDRLLAQIKIISILGREFGFHTVLLEHPVVHIILYPDGTTNQPQPMLGQNSASGAVGLLFSLSINRLDVRRGEFLWDNQRIPLDFIANDLSADMTYSLLQRRYEGNLRMGKVDTHFKDYRPIAWMAEAQFSLGQNNIDVSSLKATSGRSSVTGSGRIQNFREPKIEAAYDAAIDLAETAAIMRRPEVRRGVVHAIGQGYWSKADFSSAGKLLLKDFDWRDQSVKLHDVALNA
;
A
#
# COMPACT_ATOMS: atom_id res chain seq x y z
N MET A 1 -40.09 -43.10 42.52
CA MET A 1 -38.72 -43.47 42.13
C MET A 1 -38.27 -42.53 41.03
N SER A 2 -37.25 -41.71 41.30
CA SER A 2 -36.71 -40.71 40.34
C SER A 2 -35.38 -41.23 39.78
N GLU A 3 -35.40 -41.66 38.52
CA GLU A 3 -34.19 -42.06 37.79
C GLU A 3 -33.39 -40.80 37.38
N SER A 4 -32.32 -40.52 38.14
CA SER A 4 -31.38 -39.44 37.84
C SER A 4 -30.07 -39.99 37.25
N ARG A 5 -30.08 -40.49 36.01
CA ARG A 5 -28.83 -40.76 35.27
C ARG A 5 -28.96 -40.44 33.78
N PRO A 6 -28.30 -39.35 33.33
CA PRO A 6 -27.31 -39.57 32.26
C PRO A 6 -26.03 -38.70 32.34
N ARG A 7 -25.77 -37.95 33.43
CA ARG A 7 -24.59 -37.02 33.52
C ARG A 7 -23.21 -37.70 33.34
N ARG A 8 -23.06 -38.98 33.73
CA ARG A 8 -21.76 -39.70 33.68
C ARG A 8 -21.32 -40.14 32.27
N LYS A 9 -22.24 -40.24 31.30
CA LYS A 9 -21.91 -40.60 29.91
C LYS A 9 -21.48 -39.39 29.08
N ILE A 10 -22.09 -38.22 29.33
CA ILE A 10 -21.78 -36.96 28.62
C ILE A 10 -20.31 -36.56 28.81
N TRP A 11 -19.77 -36.69 30.03
CA TRP A 11 -18.37 -36.34 30.30
C TRP A 11 -17.36 -37.20 29.54
N LYS A 12 -17.67 -38.48 29.27
CA LYS A 12 -16.82 -39.35 28.44
C LYS A 12 -16.77 -38.87 26.99
N TYR A 13 -17.91 -38.45 26.43
CA TYR A 13 -17.98 -37.88 25.08
C TYR A 13 -17.28 -36.51 24.99
N LEU A 14 -17.43 -35.66 26.01
CA LEU A 14 -16.71 -34.39 26.08
C LEU A 14 -15.19 -34.62 26.17
N LEU A 15 -14.75 -35.58 26.99
CA LEU A 15 -13.34 -35.95 27.11
C LEU A 15 -12.78 -36.53 25.81
N SER A 16 -13.54 -37.38 25.11
CA SER A 16 -13.10 -37.93 23.81
C SER A 16 -13.02 -36.86 22.73
N ILE A 17 -13.97 -35.91 22.69
CA ILE A 17 -13.93 -34.76 21.78
C ILE A 17 -12.69 -33.90 22.09
N LEU A 18 -12.43 -33.63 23.37
CA LEU A 18 -11.28 -32.84 23.80
C LEU A 18 -9.95 -33.53 23.45
N LEU A 19 -9.81 -34.83 23.73
CA LEU A 19 -8.62 -35.61 23.38
C LEU A 19 -8.43 -35.70 21.87
N SER A 20 -9.50 -35.89 21.10
CA SER A 20 -9.42 -35.93 19.64
C SER A 20 -9.03 -34.56 19.08
N GLY A 21 -9.58 -33.47 19.64
CA GLY A 21 -9.18 -32.11 19.30
C GLY A 21 -7.71 -31.84 19.61
N LEU A 22 -7.23 -32.27 20.77
CA LEU A 22 -5.81 -32.16 21.14
C LEU A 22 -4.91 -32.96 20.18
N LEU A 23 -5.29 -34.19 19.84
CA LEU A 23 -4.55 -35.02 18.89
C LEU A 23 -4.49 -34.38 17.50
N LEU A 24 -5.59 -33.79 17.02
CA LEU A 24 -5.60 -33.06 15.76
C LEU A 24 -4.70 -31.84 15.80
N LEU A 25 -4.70 -31.08 16.90
CA LEU A 25 -3.82 -29.93 17.08
C LEU A 25 -2.34 -30.32 17.12
N THR A 26 -1.98 -31.42 17.78
CA THR A 26 -0.59 -31.89 17.82
C THR A 26 -0.13 -32.40 16.46
N LEU A 27 -0.98 -33.15 15.74
CA LEU A 27 -0.68 -33.59 14.37
C LEU A 27 -0.54 -32.41 13.41
N ALA A 28 -1.40 -31.39 13.52
CA ALA A 28 -1.29 -30.17 12.72
C ALA A 28 0.00 -29.39 13.03
N ALA A 29 0.32 -29.22 14.31
CA ALA A 29 1.56 -28.57 14.74
C ALA A 29 2.81 -29.32 14.25
N TRP A 30 2.78 -30.66 14.26
CA TRP A 30 3.84 -31.48 13.70
C TRP A 30 3.94 -31.36 12.17
N TYR A 31 2.81 -31.38 11.46
CA TYR A 31 2.82 -31.19 10.00
C TYR A 31 3.40 -29.84 9.60
N MET A 32 3.09 -28.78 10.34
CA MET A 32 3.64 -27.44 10.10
C MET A 32 5.18 -27.39 10.14
N THR A 33 5.85 -28.32 10.84
CA THR A 33 7.33 -28.37 10.89
C THR A 33 7.97 -29.17 9.75
N THR A 34 7.18 -29.73 8.82
CA THR A 34 7.69 -30.59 7.74
C THR A 34 8.08 -29.80 6.49
N ASP A 35 8.98 -30.35 5.67
CA ASP A 35 9.34 -29.78 4.36
C ASP A 35 8.13 -29.74 3.41
N SER A 36 7.22 -30.70 3.51
CA SER A 36 5.98 -30.72 2.73
C SER A 36 5.11 -29.49 3.02
N PHE A 37 5.06 -29.03 4.27
CA PHE A 37 4.38 -27.79 4.62
C PHE A 37 5.06 -26.58 3.99
N GLN A 38 6.40 -26.50 4.01
CA GLN A 38 7.16 -25.43 3.35
C GLN A 38 6.82 -25.34 1.86
N VAL A 39 6.83 -26.47 1.15
CA VAL A 39 6.49 -26.57 -0.27
C VAL A 39 5.04 -26.16 -0.52
N TRP A 40 4.12 -26.60 0.35
CA TRP A 40 2.71 -26.21 0.25
C TRP A 40 2.50 -24.70 0.41
N VAL A 41 3.12 -24.06 1.41
CA VAL A 41 3.02 -22.59 1.60
C VAL A 41 3.65 -21.85 0.42
N ARG A 42 4.82 -22.31 -0.06
CA ARG A 42 5.48 -21.74 -1.25
C ARG A 42 4.54 -21.73 -2.45
N HIS A 43 3.95 -22.88 -2.80
CA HIS A 43 3.00 -22.96 -3.90
C HIS A 43 1.78 -22.08 -3.68
N ARG A 44 1.23 -22.07 -2.46
CA ARG A 44 0.08 -21.23 -2.12
C ARG A 44 0.38 -19.74 -2.33
N LEU A 45 1.58 -19.29 -1.94
CA LEU A 45 2.04 -17.92 -2.15
C LEU A 45 2.16 -17.58 -3.64
N VAL A 46 2.85 -18.42 -4.42
CA VAL A 46 3.00 -18.26 -5.88
C VAL A 46 1.62 -18.16 -6.53
N THR A 47 0.74 -19.12 -6.30
CA THR A 47 -0.59 -19.15 -6.91
C THR A 47 -1.42 -17.92 -6.56
N GLU A 48 -1.36 -17.41 -5.33
CA GLU A 48 -2.09 -16.18 -4.97
C GLU A 48 -1.49 -14.93 -5.62
N LEU A 49 -0.17 -14.82 -5.70
CA LEU A 49 0.49 -13.70 -6.39
C LEU A 49 0.21 -13.73 -7.90
N GLU A 50 0.27 -14.89 -8.54
CA GLU A 50 -0.11 -15.09 -9.95
C GLU A 50 -1.61 -14.77 -10.16
N ARG A 51 -2.49 -15.17 -9.23
CA ARG A 51 -3.92 -14.85 -9.30
C ARG A 51 -4.18 -13.34 -9.24
N ILE A 52 -3.53 -12.66 -8.31
CA ILE A 52 -3.75 -11.24 -8.01
C ILE A 52 -3.14 -10.34 -9.08
N THR A 53 -1.96 -10.68 -9.59
CA THR A 53 -1.24 -9.86 -10.56
C THR A 53 -1.54 -10.29 -12.00
N GLY A 54 -1.70 -11.59 -12.24
CA GLY A 54 -1.68 -12.18 -13.57
C GLY A 54 -0.29 -12.40 -14.14
N GLY A 55 0.75 -12.01 -13.41
CA GLY A 55 2.13 -12.18 -13.79
C GLY A 55 2.68 -13.54 -13.37
N ARG A 56 3.71 -14.04 -14.06
CA ARG A 56 4.45 -15.24 -13.62
C ARG A 56 5.30 -14.88 -12.40
N VAL A 57 5.28 -15.73 -11.39
CA VAL A 57 6.02 -15.48 -10.15
C VAL A 57 7.18 -16.46 -10.04
N ASP A 58 8.38 -15.90 -9.98
CA ASP A 58 9.62 -16.64 -9.76
C ASP A 58 10.11 -16.34 -8.33
N LEU A 59 10.38 -17.41 -7.56
CA LEU A 59 10.83 -17.32 -6.18
C LEU A 59 12.20 -17.98 -6.03
N GLY A 60 13.17 -17.26 -5.48
CA GLY A 60 14.44 -17.83 -5.02
C GLY A 60 14.25 -18.68 -3.77
N ASN A 61 15.04 -18.37 -2.73
CA ASN A 61 14.97 -19.12 -1.47
C ASN A 61 13.68 -18.78 -0.70
N PHE A 62 13.09 -19.81 -0.10
CA PHE A 62 11.85 -19.69 0.65
C PHE A 62 11.96 -20.46 1.96
N HIS A 63 11.60 -19.82 3.07
CA HIS A 63 11.58 -20.43 4.39
C HIS A 63 10.42 -19.91 5.22
N THR A 64 9.74 -20.81 5.92
CA THR A 64 8.72 -20.46 6.92
C THR A 64 9.18 -20.86 8.31
N ILE A 65 8.80 -20.03 9.28
CA ILE A 65 8.97 -20.28 10.72
C ILE A 65 7.56 -20.39 11.32
N PRO A 66 6.96 -21.60 11.32
CA PRO A 66 5.52 -21.78 11.50
C PRO A 66 5.02 -21.26 12.85
N PHE A 67 5.72 -21.55 13.95
CA PHE A 67 5.31 -21.11 15.30
C PHE A 67 5.48 -19.61 15.53
N ARG A 68 6.24 -18.91 14.68
CA ARG A 68 6.30 -17.44 14.66
C ARG A 68 5.36 -16.82 13.62
N LEU A 69 4.64 -17.66 12.87
CA LEU A 69 3.82 -17.28 11.72
C LEU A 69 4.57 -16.36 10.75
N GLN A 70 5.85 -16.68 10.51
CA GLN A 70 6.74 -15.85 9.72
C GLN A 70 7.11 -16.57 8.44
N ILE A 71 7.16 -15.82 7.34
CA ILE A 71 7.72 -16.24 6.07
C ILE A 71 8.90 -15.34 5.71
N GLU A 72 9.92 -15.94 5.11
CA GLU A 72 11.06 -15.26 4.53
C GLU A 72 11.24 -15.76 3.10
N VAL A 73 11.38 -14.79 2.19
CA VAL A 73 11.51 -15.02 0.76
C VAL A 73 12.68 -14.20 0.27
N LEU A 74 13.57 -14.83 -0.48
CA LEU A 74 14.65 -14.17 -1.20
C LEU A 74 14.38 -14.22 -2.69
N ASP A 75 14.76 -13.16 -3.39
CA ASP A 75 14.66 -13.02 -4.84
C ASP A 75 13.24 -13.33 -5.36
N LEU A 76 12.24 -12.60 -4.85
CA LEU A 76 10.87 -12.70 -5.33
C LEU A 76 10.70 -11.77 -6.53
N THR A 77 10.37 -12.36 -7.68
CA THR A 77 10.17 -11.65 -8.95
C THR A 77 8.78 -11.92 -9.48
N ILE A 78 8.09 -10.86 -9.89
CA ILE A 78 6.82 -10.95 -10.60
C ILE A 78 7.07 -10.39 -12.01
N HIS A 79 6.93 -11.26 -12.99
CA HIS A 79 7.01 -10.92 -14.39
C HIS A 79 5.67 -10.44 -14.91
N GLY A 80 5.67 -9.31 -15.58
CA GLY A 80 4.53 -8.77 -16.30
C GLY A 80 4.64 -9.03 -17.80
N LEU A 81 4.30 -8.01 -18.57
CA LEU A 81 4.36 -7.99 -20.03
C LEU A 81 5.64 -7.29 -20.53
N GLU A 82 6.69 -7.24 -19.70
CA GLU A 82 8.01 -6.76 -20.10
C GLU A 82 8.68 -7.69 -21.13
N ARG A 83 9.58 -7.13 -21.94
CA ARG A 83 10.45 -7.93 -22.80
C ARG A 83 11.52 -8.64 -21.96
N PRO A 84 12.09 -9.76 -22.42
CA PRO A 84 13.04 -10.56 -21.63
C PRO A 84 14.31 -9.84 -21.13
N VAL A 85 14.68 -8.69 -21.70
CA VAL A 85 15.87 -7.91 -21.34
C VAL A 85 15.52 -6.72 -20.43
N GLU A 86 14.24 -6.41 -20.28
CA GLU A 86 13.75 -5.29 -19.48
C GLU A 86 13.64 -5.69 -18.00
N VAL A 87 13.70 -4.70 -17.11
CA VAL A 87 13.54 -4.94 -15.66
C VAL A 87 12.13 -5.49 -15.40
N PRO A 88 11.99 -6.57 -14.61
CA PRO A 88 10.69 -7.19 -14.32
C PRO A 88 9.68 -6.21 -13.71
N TYR A 89 8.39 -6.52 -13.88
CA TYR A 89 7.30 -5.71 -13.35
C TYR A 89 7.43 -5.43 -11.84
N ALA A 90 7.78 -6.44 -11.05
CA ALA A 90 8.18 -6.24 -9.66
C ALA A 90 9.29 -7.21 -9.24
N HIS A 91 10.17 -6.75 -8.37
CA HIS A 91 11.22 -7.55 -7.76
C HIS A 91 11.44 -7.13 -6.31
N VAL A 92 11.85 -8.04 -5.44
CA VAL A 92 12.33 -7.73 -4.10
C VAL A 92 13.41 -8.71 -3.70
N ASP A 93 14.58 -8.19 -3.31
CA ASP A 93 15.74 -9.00 -2.91
C ASP A 93 15.39 -9.86 -1.69
N ARG A 94 14.70 -9.26 -0.70
CA ARG A 94 14.26 -9.96 0.51
C ARG A 94 12.93 -9.44 1.03
N LEU A 95 12.01 -10.37 1.24
CA LEU A 95 10.73 -10.15 1.90
C LEU A 95 10.68 -10.97 3.19
N LEU A 96 10.41 -10.30 4.31
CA LEU A 96 10.08 -10.94 5.58
C LEU A 96 8.69 -10.49 6.00
N ALA A 97 7.76 -11.43 6.15
CA ALA A 97 6.41 -11.12 6.59
C ALA A 97 6.03 -11.96 7.82
N GLN A 98 5.59 -11.28 8.88
CA GLN A 98 5.07 -11.90 10.09
C GLN A 98 3.55 -11.76 10.10
N ILE A 99 2.86 -12.88 10.01
CA ILE A 99 1.41 -12.94 9.87
C ILE A 99 0.73 -12.71 11.23
N LYS A 100 -0.44 -12.08 11.18
CA LYS A 100 -1.38 -11.88 12.28
C LYS A 100 -2.68 -12.56 11.93
N ILE A 101 -3.21 -13.38 12.83
CA ILE A 101 -4.54 -13.96 12.67
C ILE A 101 -5.55 -12.98 13.29
N ILE A 102 -6.40 -12.38 12.46
CA ILE A 102 -7.44 -11.44 12.91
C ILE A 102 -8.69 -12.22 13.31
N SER A 103 -9.13 -13.14 12.44
CA SER A 103 -10.29 -14.00 12.69
C SER A 103 -10.10 -15.36 12.05
N ILE A 104 -10.10 -16.43 12.87
CA ILE A 104 -10.04 -17.82 12.38
C ILE A 104 -11.36 -18.21 11.71
N LEU A 105 -12.49 -17.81 12.28
CA LEU A 105 -13.83 -18.10 11.77
C LEU A 105 -14.13 -17.32 10.49
N GLY A 106 -13.73 -16.04 10.45
CA GLY A 106 -13.87 -15.17 9.27
C GLY A 106 -12.79 -15.38 8.20
N ARG A 107 -11.75 -16.15 8.50
CA ARG A 107 -10.56 -16.35 7.63
C ARG A 107 -9.88 -15.04 7.24
N GLU A 108 -9.82 -14.11 8.19
CA GLU A 108 -9.18 -12.82 8.02
C GLU A 108 -7.79 -12.84 8.67
N PHE A 109 -6.79 -12.46 7.88
CA PHE A 109 -5.40 -12.42 8.28
C PHE A 109 -4.83 -11.05 7.92
N GLY A 110 -3.84 -10.62 8.69
CA GLY A 110 -3.04 -9.44 8.40
C GLY A 110 -1.58 -9.74 8.69
N PHE A 111 -0.80 -8.69 8.89
CA PHE A 111 0.62 -8.78 9.16
C PHE A 111 0.97 -7.88 10.36
N HIS A 112 1.76 -8.42 11.27
CA HIS A 112 2.42 -7.61 12.30
C HIS A 112 3.51 -6.76 11.66
N THR A 113 4.37 -7.39 10.86
CA THR A 113 5.48 -6.72 10.19
C THR A 113 5.62 -7.26 8.78
N VAL A 114 5.83 -6.36 7.83
CA VAL A 114 6.34 -6.69 6.49
C VAL A 114 7.60 -5.85 6.28
N LEU A 115 8.71 -6.51 6.02
CA LEU A 115 9.98 -5.88 5.64
C LEU A 115 10.23 -6.21 4.17
N LEU A 116 10.46 -5.16 3.37
CA LEU A 116 10.86 -5.25 1.98
C LEU A 116 12.22 -4.60 1.84
N GLU A 117 13.24 -5.40 1.54
CA GLU A 117 14.58 -4.89 1.21
C GLU A 117 14.72 -4.79 -0.31
N HIS A 118 15.00 -3.58 -0.77
CA HIS A 118 15.14 -3.23 -2.19
C HIS A 118 13.96 -3.70 -3.06
N PRO A 119 12.69 -3.37 -2.70
CA PRO A 119 11.59 -3.61 -3.61
C PRO A 119 11.69 -2.67 -4.81
N VAL A 120 11.66 -3.23 -6.00
CA VAL A 120 11.61 -2.52 -7.28
C VAL A 120 10.26 -2.79 -7.92
N VAL A 121 9.53 -1.73 -8.27
CA VAL A 121 8.32 -1.84 -9.10
C VAL A 121 8.55 -1.02 -10.35
N HIS A 122 8.35 -1.64 -11.52
CA HIS A 122 8.65 -1.04 -12.81
C HIS A 122 7.41 -0.97 -13.69
N ILE A 123 6.99 0.25 -14.04
CA ILE A 123 5.90 0.52 -14.96
C ILE A 123 6.47 1.10 -16.24
N ILE A 124 6.33 0.36 -17.34
CA ILE A 124 6.74 0.76 -18.69
C ILE A 124 5.50 1.21 -19.45
N LEU A 125 5.59 2.33 -20.17
CA LEU A 125 4.56 2.82 -21.09
C LEU A 125 5.03 2.58 -22.53
N TYR A 126 4.40 1.63 -23.21
CA TYR A 126 4.79 1.27 -24.57
C TYR A 126 4.24 2.23 -25.62
N PRO A 127 4.84 2.28 -26.83
CA PRO A 127 4.40 3.16 -27.89
C PRO A 127 2.95 2.96 -28.36
N ASP A 128 2.40 1.76 -28.17
CA ASP A 128 1.02 1.37 -28.48
C ASP A 128 0.01 1.79 -27.40
N GLY A 129 0.47 2.43 -26.31
CA GLY A 129 -0.36 2.88 -25.20
C GLY A 129 -0.65 1.81 -24.15
N THR A 130 -0.08 0.61 -24.30
CA THR A 130 -0.16 -0.44 -23.28
C THR A 130 0.92 -0.25 -22.21
N THR A 131 0.81 -1.02 -21.12
CA THR A 131 1.84 -1.09 -20.08
C THR A 131 2.38 -2.50 -19.94
N ASN A 132 3.49 -2.66 -19.22
CA ASN A 132 3.97 -3.97 -18.80
C ASN A 132 3.12 -4.61 -17.69
N GLN A 133 2.00 -3.99 -17.26
CA GLN A 133 1.17 -4.52 -16.21
C GLN A 133 0.32 -5.71 -16.71
N PRO A 134 0.43 -6.90 -16.08
CA PRO A 134 -0.41 -8.04 -16.42
C PRO A 134 -1.87 -7.84 -15.96
N GLN A 135 -2.76 -8.70 -16.45
CA GLN A 135 -4.18 -8.71 -16.03
C GLN A 135 -4.45 -9.83 -15.03
N PRO A 136 -5.10 -9.54 -13.87
CA PRO A 136 -5.38 -10.53 -12.85
C PRO A 136 -6.15 -11.76 -13.37
N MET A 137 -5.79 -12.94 -12.87
CA MET A 137 -6.49 -14.18 -13.19
C MET A 137 -7.70 -14.36 -12.27
N LEU A 138 -8.79 -13.66 -12.56
CA LEU A 138 -10.06 -13.87 -11.86
C LEU A 138 -10.76 -15.13 -12.36
N GLY A 139 -11.19 -15.99 -11.44
CA GLY A 139 -11.95 -17.19 -11.76
C GLY A 139 -13.32 -16.86 -12.36
N GLN A 140 -13.76 -17.63 -13.36
CA GLN A 140 -15.01 -17.43 -14.11
C GLN A 140 -16.29 -17.66 -13.29
N ASN A 141 -16.19 -18.07 -12.02
CA ASN A 141 -17.32 -18.55 -11.20
C ASN A 141 -17.94 -17.49 -10.27
N SER A 142 -17.62 -16.21 -10.42
CA SER A 142 -18.30 -15.15 -9.66
C SER A 142 -19.71 -14.93 -10.23
N ALA A 143 -20.69 -15.62 -9.66
CA ALA A 143 -22.13 -15.45 -9.93
C ALA A 143 -22.68 -14.05 -9.56
N SER A 144 -21.80 -13.12 -9.19
CA SER A 144 -22.09 -11.74 -8.82
C SER A 144 -21.24 -10.83 -9.71
N GLY A 145 -21.81 -10.46 -10.86
CA GLY A 145 -21.36 -9.41 -11.78
C GLY A 145 -19.89 -9.01 -11.74
N ALA A 146 -19.05 -9.64 -12.56
CA ALA A 146 -17.80 -9.13 -13.14
C ALA A 146 -16.72 -8.48 -12.22
N VAL A 147 -16.91 -8.34 -10.91
CA VAL A 147 -15.95 -7.70 -9.99
C VAL A 147 -15.36 -8.75 -9.05
N GLY A 148 -14.03 -8.82 -8.97
CA GLY A 148 -13.31 -9.76 -8.11
C GLY A 148 -12.40 -9.05 -7.12
N LEU A 149 -12.44 -9.47 -5.85
CA LEU A 149 -11.46 -9.04 -4.84
C LEU A 149 -10.07 -9.59 -5.20
N LEU A 150 -9.11 -8.69 -5.36
CA LEU A 150 -7.71 -9.03 -5.54
C LEU A 150 -7.09 -9.31 -4.18
N PHE A 151 -7.07 -8.30 -3.31
CA PHE A 151 -6.54 -8.41 -1.96
C PHE A 151 -7.27 -7.49 -0.97
N SER A 152 -7.17 -7.86 0.30
CA SER A 152 -7.46 -7.00 1.45
C SER A 152 -6.36 -7.23 2.47
N LEU A 153 -5.62 -6.19 2.80
CA LEU A 153 -4.38 -6.22 3.57
C LEU A 153 -4.50 -5.31 4.79
N SER A 154 -4.06 -5.81 5.93
CA SER A 154 -3.84 -5.04 7.15
C SER A 154 -2.43 -5.32 7.64
N ILE A 155 -1.60 -4.28 7.74
CA ILE A 155 -0.19 -4.37 8.13
C ILE A 155 0.06 -3.38 9.27
N ASN A 156 0.43 -3.86 10.47
CA ASN A 156 0.73 -2.96 11.58
C ASN A 156 2.01 -2.16 11.33
N ARG A 157 3.03 -2.75 10.69
CA ARG A 157 4.30 -2.10 10.35
C ARG A 157 4.83 -2.59 9.00
N LEU A 158 4.98 -1.69 8.04
CA LEU A 158 5.65 -1.90 6.76
C LEU A 158 6.98 -1.14 6.77
N ASP A 159 8.09 -1.83 6.57
CA ASP A 159 9.44 -1.28 6.50
C ASP A 159 9.96 -1.48 5.08
N VAL A 160 10.09 -0.40 4.32
CA VAL A 160 10.60 -0.40 2.94
C VAL A 160 11.96 0.27 2.95
N ARG A 161 12.98 -0.49 2.56
CA ARG A 161 14.37 -0.04 2.57
C ARG A 161 14.95 -0.05 1.18
N ARG A 162 15.57 1.06 0.76
CA ARG A 162 16.21 1.17 -0.56
C ARG A 162 15.28 0.77 -1.71
N GLY A 163 13.98 1.00 -1.59
CA GLY A 163 13.03 0.68 -2.64
C GLY A 163 13.16 1.63 -3.83
N GLU A 164 12.70 1.18 -4.98
CA GLU A 164 12.71 1.97 -6.21
C GLU A 164 11.38 1.80 -6.94
N PHE A 165 10.76 2.93 -7.29
CA PHE A 165 9.67 2.94 -8.27
C PHE A 165 10.22 3.47 -9.58
N LEU A 166 10.22 2.62 -10.60
CA LEU A 166 10.64 2.95 -11.94
C LEU A 166 9.40 3.27 -12.76
N TRP A 167 9.24 4.53 -13.12
CA TRP A 167 8.17 5.00 -14.00
C TRP A 167 8.78 5.43 -15.32
N ASP A 168 8.60 4.63 -16.36
CA ASP A 168 9.33 4.77 -17.62
C ASP A 168 10.85 4.87 -17.35
N ASN A 169 11.51 5.97 -17.73
CA ASN A 169 12.94 6.17 -17.47
C ASN A 169 13.25 6.92 -16.15
N GLN A 170 12.26 7.17 -15.29
CA GLN A 170 12.44 7.89 -14.04
C GLN A 170 12.51 6.93 -12.85
N ARG A 171 13.54 7.10 -12.02
CA ARG A 171 13.73 6.36 -10.78
C ARG A 171 13.32 7.22 -9.59
N ILE A 172 12.36 6.75 -8.82
CA ILE A 172 11.87 7.39 -7.60
C ILE A 172 12.29 6.52 -6.41
N PRO A 173 13.21 6.99 -5.55
CA PRO A 173 13.64 6.23 -4.38
C PRO A 173 12.53 6.20 -3.31
N LEU A 174 12.36 5.04 -2.68
CA LEU A 174 11.39 4.79 -1.64
C LEU A 174 12.12 4.26 -0.39
N ASP A 175 12.12 5.05 0.68
CA ASP A 175 12.66 4.63 1.98
C ASP A 175 11.77 5.16 3.10
N PHE A 176 10.97 4.26 3.68
CA PHE A 176 9.97 4.65 4.67
C PHE A 176 9.57 3.51 5.59
N ILE A 177 9.05 3.91 6.76
CA ILE A 177 8.38 3.02 7.71
C ILE A 177 6.94 3.50 7.87
N ALA A 178 5.97 2.67 7.48
CA ALA A 178 4.55 2.96 7.64
C ALA A 178 3.96 2.09 8.75
N ASN A 179 3.16 2.70 9.63
CA ASN A 179 2.42 1.99 10.67
C ASN A 179 0.92 2.02 10.36
N ASP A 180 0.21 0.98 10.77
CA ASP A 180 -1.24 0.84 10.63
C ASP A 180 -1.73 1.01 9.17
N LEU A 181 -1.08 0.32 8.25
CA LEU A 181 -1.46 0.30 6.84
C LEU A 181 -2.67 -0.62 6.63
N SER A 182 -3.65 -0.14 5.88
CA SER A 182 -4.78 -0.92 5.39
C SER A 182 -4.97 -0.64 3.91
N ALA A 183 -5.06 -1.68 3.09
CA ALA A 183 -5.24 -1.53 1.66
C ALA A 183 -6.11 -2.65 1.11
N ASP A 184 -7.06 -2.31 0.25
CA ASP A 184 -7.86 -3.28 -0.48
C ASP A 184 -7.96 -2.88 -1.95
N MET A 185 -8.11 -3.89 -2.79
CA MET A 185 -8.20 -3.70 -4.24
C MET A 185 -9.14 -4.74 -4.83
N THR A 186 -10.05 -4.27 -5.68
CA THR A 186 -10.91 -5.10 -6.51
C THR A 186 -10.64 -4.82 -7.98
N TYR A 187 -10.98 -5.76 -8.85
CA TYR A 187 -10.89 -5.58 -10.29
C TYR A 187 -12.23 -5.86 -10.96
N SER A 188 -12.71 -4.90 -11.74
CA SER A 188 -13.93 -4.99 -12.53
C SER A 188 -13.60 -5.43 -13.94
N LEU A 189 -13.97 -6.66 -14.32
CA LEU A 189 -13.80 -7.21 -15.67
C LEU A 189 -14.63 -6.47 -16.72
N LEU A 190 -15.83 -5.99 -16.33
CA LEU A 190 -16.72 -5.25 -17.23
C LEU A 190 -16.15 -3.87 -17.57
N GLN A 191 -15.62 -3.17 -16.57
CA GLN A 191 -15.07 -1.82 -16.73
C GLN A 191 -13.56 -1.81 -17.00
N ARG A 192 -12.90 -2.98 -16.90
CA ARG A 192 -11.45 -3.18 -17.03
C ARG A 192 -10.65 -2.18 -16.19
N ARG A 193 -11.06 -2.02 -14.93
CA ARG A 193 -10.45 -1.08 -13.98
C ARG A 193 -10.29 -1.70 -12.62
N TYR A 194 -9.28 -1.23 -11.91
CA TYR A 194 -9.06 -1.50 -10.51
C TYR A 194 -9.78 -0.46 -9.67
N GLU A 195 -10.35 -0.87 -8.54
CA GLU A 195 -10.93 0.02 -7.54
C GLU A 195 -10.26 -0.30 -6.20
N GLY A 196 -9.66 0.71 -5.57
CA GLY A 196 -8.84 0.51 -4.39
C GLY A 196 -9.04 1.57 -3.32
N ASN A 197 -8.86 1.13 -2.09
CA ASN A 197 -8.79 1.98 -0.91
C ASN A 197 -7.43 1.80 -0.23
N LEU A 198 -6.86 2.89 0.24
CA LEU A 198 -5.56 2.92 0.89
C LEU A 198 -5.64 3.82 2.11
N ARG A 199 -5.22 3.30 3.25
CA ARG A 199 -4.99 4.06 4.47
C ARG A 199 -3.60 3.73 4.98
N MET A 200 -2.81 4.76 5.19
CA MET A 200 -1.55 4.70 5.90
C MET A 200 -1.69 5.53 7.16
N GLY A 201 -1.46 4.91 8.31
CA GLY A 201 -1.29 5.62 9.57
C GLY A 201 0.01 6.43 9.56
N LYS A 202 0.78 6.39 10.65
CA LYS A 202 2.04 7.16 10.70
C LYS A 202 3.08 6.57 9.73
N VAL A 203 3.47 7.36 8.73
CA VAL A 203 4.57 7.08 7.81
C VAL A 203 5.74 8.01 8.12
N ASP A 204 6.92 7.44 8.39
CA ASP A 204 8.18 8.16 8.51
C ASP A 204 8.99 7.94 7.23
N THR A 205 9.18 8.98 6.42
CA THR A 205 9.90 8.91 5.13
C THR A 205 11.23 9.65 5.18
N HIS A 206 12.26 9.04 4.60
CA HIS A 206 13.60 9.60 4.52
C HIS A 206 13.93 9.98 3.07
N PHE A 207 14.18 11.27 2.85
CA PHE A 207 14.73 11.78 1.59
C PHE A 207 16.12 12.35 1.84
N LYS A 208 17.07 12.06 0.95
CA LYS A 208 18.49 12.34 1.12
C LYS A 208 18.82 13.77 1.58
N ASP A 209 18.15 14.76 1.01
CA ASP A 209 18.46 16.19 1.24
C ASP A 209 17.54 16.87 2.27
N TYR A 210 16.53 16.16 2.76
CA TYR A 210 15.50 16.69 3.65
C TYR A 210 15.60 16.10 5.06
N ARG A 211 14.92 16.71 6.03
CA ARG A 211 14.69 16.04 7.32
C ARG A 211 13.64 14.93 7.14
N PRO A 212 13.66 13.88 7.98
CA PRO A 212 12.60 12.88 7.96
C PRO A 212 11.23 13.53 8.09
N ILE A 213 10.29 13.09 7.26
CA ILE A 213 8.93 13.64 7.21
C ILE A 213 7.99 12.59 7.78
N ALA A 214 7.25 12.97 8.81
CA ALA A 214 6.16 12.16 9.34
C ALA A 214 4.84 12.60 8.72
N TRP A 215 4.10 11.69 8.09
CA TRP A 215 2.82 11.98 7.46
C TRP A 215 1.85 10.82 7.58
N MET A 216 0.57 11.08 7.31
CA MET A 216 -0.49 10.08 7.20
C MET A 216 -1.25 10.33 5.91
N ALA A 217 -1.87 9.29 5.35
CA ALA A 217 -2.72 9.47 4.17
C ALA A 217 -3.85 8.46 4.06
N GLU A 218 -4.95 8.92 3.48
CA GLU A 218 -6.09 8.12 3.07
C GLU A 218 -6.41 8.46 1.60
N ALA A 219 -6.58 7.43 0.77
CA ALA A 219 -6.89 7.60 -0.63
C ALA A 219 -7.93 6.57 -1.08
N GLN A 220 -8.87 7.02 -1.91
CA GLN A 220 -9.80 6.19 -2.66
C GLN A 220 -9.60 6.50 -4.13
N PHE A 221 -9.36 5.47 -4.92
CA PHE A 221 -9.01 5.65 -6.33
C PHE A 221 -9.50 4.49 -7.19
N SER A 222 -9.62 4.76 -8.50
CA SER A 222 -9.75 3.74 -9.51
C SER A 222 -8.68 3.92 -10.58
N LEU A 223 -8.08 2.82 -11.01
CA LEU A 223 -7.04 2.78 -12.04
C LEU A 223 -7.61 2.05 -13.25
N GLY A 224 -7.82 2.78 -14.35
CA GLY A 224 -8.14 2.19 -15.64
C GLY A 224 -6.87 1.92 -16.46
N GLN A 225 -7.05 1.56 -17.74
CA GLN A 225 -5.93 1.27 -18.63
C GLN A 225 -5.04 2.49 -18.92
N ASN A 226 -5.64 3.69 -18.96
CA ASN A 226 -4.94 4.92 -19.32
C ASN A 226 -5.44 6.14 -18.53
N ASN A 227 -6.00 5.89 -17.35
CA ASN A 227 -6.46 6.94 -16.44
C ASN A 227 -6.36 6.49 -14.97
N ILE A 228 -6.28 7.48 -14.09
CA ILE A 228 -6.45 7.31 -12.65
C ILE A 228 -7.52 8.32 -12.23
N ASP A 229 -8.55 7.84 -11.56
CA ASP A 229 -9.53 8.68 -10.86
C ASP A 229 -9.25 8.59 -9.37
N VAL A 230 -9.04 9.71 -8.71
CA VAL A 230 -8.91 9.82 -7.24
C VAL A 230 -10.16 10.50 -6.73
N SER A 231 -11.07 9.74 -6.15
CA SER A 231 -12.34 10.28 -5.62
C SER A 231 -12.14 11.05 -4.32
N SER A 232 -11.17 10.63 -3.51
CA SER A 232 -10.81 11.29 -2.26
C SER A 232 -9.34 11.03 -1.95
N LEU A 233 -8.60 12.08 -1.63
CA LEU A 233 -7.28 12.07 -1.03
C LEU A 233 -7.34 12.93 0.23
N LYS A 234 -6.79 12.42 1.32
CA LYS A 234 -6.51 13.18 2.55
C LYS A 234 -5.10 12.86 2.98
N ALA A 235 -4.29 13.87 3.24
CA ALA A 235 -2.95 13.71 3.74
C ALA A 235 -2.68 14.74 4.84
N THR A 236 -1.95 14.35 5.87
CA THR A 236 -1.58 15.24 6.97
C THR A 236 -0.11 15.06 7.33
N SER A 237 0.53 16.14 7.75
CA SER A 237 1.89 16.13 8.29
C SER A 237 2.01 17.27 9.29
N GLY A 238 2.19 16.95 10.58
CA GLY A 238 2.21 17.95 11.64
C GLY A 238 0.92 18.78 11.67
N ARG A 239 1.05 20.09 11.49
CA ARG A 239 -0.06 21.05 11.40
C ARG A 239 -0.52 21.31 9.96
N SER A 240 0.11 20.65 8.99
CA SER A 240 -0.26 20.74 7.58
C SER A 240 -1.27 19.65 7.20
N SER A 241 -2.23 20.00 6.36
CA SER A 241 -3.25 19.09 5.83
C SER A 241 -3.56 19.40 4.37
N VAL A 242 -3.76 18.36 3.58
CA VAL A 242 -4.19 18.45 2.19
C VAL A 242 -5.35 17.51 1.99
N THR A 243 -6.42 18.00 1.38
CA THR A 243 -7.49 17.17 0.85
C THR A 243 -7.69 17.48 -0.62
N GLY A 244 -8.18 16.50 -1.37
CA GLY A 244 -8.45 16.72 -2.78
C GLY A 244 -9.07 15.53 -3.48
N SER A 245 -9.37 15.75 -4.75
CA SER A 245 -9.83 14.74 -5.69
C SER A 245 -9.34 15.14 -7.07
N GLY A 246 -9.34 14.21 -8.02
CA GLY A 246 -8.88 14.53 -9.35
C GLY A 246 -8.84 13.34 -10.28
N ARG A 247 -8.42 13.62 -11.51
CA ARG A 247 -8.25 12.63 -12.56
C ARG A 247 -6.95 12.89 -13.30
N ILE A 248 -6.21 11.82 -13.54
CA ILE A 248 -5.08 11.77 -14.46
C ILE A 248 -5.56 11.01 -15.70
N GLN A 249 -5.40 11.61 -16.87
CA GLN A 249 -5.71 10.97 -18.16
C GLN A 249 -4.45 10.90 -19.01
N ASN A 250 -4.35 9.89 -19.86
CA ASN A 250 -3.27 9.71 -20.81
C ASN A 250 -1.88 9.65 -20.16
N PHE A 251 -1.44 8.48 -19.70
CA PHE A 251 -0.14 8.35 -19.00
C PHE A 251 1.09 8.77 -19.82
N ARG A 252 0.98 8.83 -21.15
CA ARG A 252 2.07 9.27 -22.04
C ARG A 252 2.18 10.79 -22.12
N GLU A 253 1.04 11.45 -22.17
CA GLU A 253 0.90 12.91 -22.14
C GLU A 253 -0.09 13.27 -21.03
N PRO A 254 0.34 13.19 -19.75
CA PRO A 254 -0.58 13.25 -18.63
C PRO A 254 -1.29 14.59 -18.59
N LYS A 255 -2.62 14.51 -18.56
CA LYS A 255 -3.52 15.62 -18.27
C LYS A 255 -4.10 15.39 -16.88
N ILE A 256 -3.83 16.31 -15.99
CA ILE A 256 -4.22 16.24 -14.59
C ILE A 256 -5.25 17.33 -14.34
N GLU A 257 -6.42 16.93 -13.86
CA GLU A 257 -7.45 17.82 -13.34
C GLU A 257 -7.62 17.50 -11.87
N ALA A 258 -7.51 18.49 -10.98
CA ALA A 258 -7.58 18.26 -9.55
C ALA A 258 -8.32 19.39 -8.84
N ALA A 259 -9.15 19.03 -7.87
CA ALA A 259 -9.67 19.94 -6.85
C ALA A 259 -8.89 19.72 -5.56
N TYR A 260 -8.53 20.80 -4.87
CA TYR A 260 -7.73 20.73 -3.66
C TYR A 260 -8.19 21.74 -2.61
N ASP A 261 -8.00 21.37 -1.35
CA ASP A 261 -8.06 22.24 -0.18
C ASP A 261 -6.87 21.90 0.72
N ALA A 262 -5.95 22.85 0.86
CA ALA A 262 -4.68 22.68 1.55
C ALA A 262 -4.49 23.77 2.60
N ALA A 263 -4.01 23.36 3.77
CA ALA A 263 -3.48 24.22 4.81
C ALA A 263 -2.04 23.78 5.09
N ILE A 264 -1.07 24.62 4.78
CA ILE A 264 0.36 24.28 4.88
C ILE A 264 1.03 25.20 5.90
N ASP A 265 1.61 24.60 6.93
CA ASP A 265 2.45 25.32 7.88
C ASP A 265 3.84 25.53 7.27
N LEU A 266 4.18 26.79 7.04
CA LEU A 266 5.42 27.18 6.38
C LEU A 266 6.64 26.98 7.27
N ALA A 267 6.49 27.05 8.59
CA ALA A 267 7.62 26.79 9.50
C ALA A 267 7.99 25.31 9.51
N GLU A 268 7.01 24.41 9.50
CA GLU A 268 7.22 22.97 9.37
C GLU A 268 7.85 22.61 8.02
N THR A 269 7.29 23.15 6.93
CA THR A 269 7.82 22.95 5.57
C THR A 269 9.27 23.44 5.49
N ALA A 270 9.55 24.63 6.01
CA ALA A 270 10.89 25.20 5.99
C ALA A 270 11.88 24.41 6.85
N ALA A 271 11.45 23.87 8.00
CA ALA A 271 12.28 22.99 8.82
C ALA A 271 12.66 21.70 8.07
N ILE A 272 11.73 21.10 7.33
CA ILE A 272 11.97 19.93 6.46
C ILE A 272 12.98 20.26 5.37
N MET A 273 12.77 21.40 4.69
CA MET A 273 13.60 21.94 3.60
C MET A 273 14.94 22.52 4.06
N ARG A 274 15.22 22.51 5.37
CA ARG A 274 16.41 23.13 5.99
C ARG A 274 16.55 24.63 5.65
N ARG A 275 15.42 25.34 5.57
CA ARG A 275 15.31 26.79 5.35
C ARG A 275 15.02 27.51 6.66
N PRO A 276 16.03 27.90 7.45
CA PRO A 276 15.80 28.52 8.76
C PRO A 276 15.22 29.94 8.67
N GLU A 277 15.16 30.54 7.49
CA GLU A 277 14.75 31.94 7.30
C GLU A 277 13.24 32.13 7.54
N VAL A 278 12.43 31.14 7.17
CA VAL A 278 10.98 31.14 7.40
C VAL A 278 10.71 30.71 8.84
N ARG A 279 10.09 31.59 9.63
CA ARG A 279 9.85 31.37 11.06
C ARG A 279 8.44 30.93 11.36
N ARG A 280 7.47 31.51 10.66
CA ARG A 280 6.03 31.30 10.84
C ARG A 280 5.31 31.55 9.53
N GLY A 281 4.10 31.05 9.44
CA GLY A 281 3.16 31.35 8.38
C GLY A 281 2.31 30.14 8.03
N VAL A 282 1.07 30.39 7.64
CA VAL A 282 0.17 29.35 7.14
C VAL A 282 -0.36 29.78 5.79
N VAL A 283 -0.21 28.90 4.81
CA VAL A 283 -0.84 29.04 3.49
C VAL A 283 -2.10 28.20 3.48
N HIS A 284 -3.24 28.84 3.30
CA HIS A 284 -4.49 28.18 2.92
C HIS A 284 -4.72 28.36 1.44
N ALA A 285 -4.91 27.26 0.72
CA ALA A 285 -5.17 27.28 -0.71
C ALA A 285 -6.32 26.33 -1.04
N ILE A 286 -7.39 26.86 -1.63
CA ILE A 286 -8.54 26.08 -2.09
C ILE A 286 -8.83 26.42 -3.54
N GLY A 287 -8.96 25.41 -4.39
CA GLY A 287 -9.15 25.66 -5.81
C GLY A 287 -9.24 24.41 -6.67
N GLN A 288 -9.20 24.65 -7.97
CA GLN A 288 -9.12 23.64 -9.01
C GLN A 288 -7.94 23.95 -9.92
N GLY A 289 -7.15 22.93 -10.23
CA GLY A 289 -5.99 23.01 -11.10
C GLY A 289 -6.13 22.11 -12.31
N TYR A 290 -5.54 22.56 -13.40
CA TYR A 290 -5.26 21.77 -14.59
C TYR A 290 -3.76 21.79 -14.86
N TRP A 291 -3.20 20.63 -15.17
CA TRP A 291 -1.81 20.52 -15.61
C TRP A 291 -1.70 19.56 -16.79
N SER A 292 -0.85 19.93 -17.73
CA SER A 292 -0.36 19.08 -18.81
C SER A 292 1.10 19.45 -19.10
N LYS A 293 1.75 18.73 -20.01
CA LYS A 293 3.10 19.11 -20.48
C LYS A 293 3.15 20.50 -21.13
N ALA A 294 2.05 20.97 -21.72
CA ALA A 294 1.98 22.24 -22.45
C ALA A 294 1.47 23.41 -21.60
N ASP A 295 0.48 23.13 -20.76
CA ASP A 295 -0.26 24.15 -20.03
C ASP A 295 -0.37 23.82 -18.55
N PHE A 296 -0.36 24.87 -17.72
CA PHE A 296 -0.70 24.80 -16.31
C PHE A 296 -1.63 25.96 -15.97
N SER A 297 -2.72 25.67 -15.26
CA SER A 297 -3.60 26.68 -14.69
C SER A 297 -4.10 26.24 -13.33
N SER A 298 -4.35 27.21 -12.46
CA SER A 298 -5.06 26.99 -11.21
C SER A 298 -5.95 28.18 -10.93
N ALA A 299 -7.19 27.90 -10.53
CA ALA A 299 -8.17 28.89 -10.14
C ALA A 299 -8.67 28.57 -8.74
N GLY A 300 -8.59 29.56 -7.84
CA GLY A 300 -8.89 29.32 -6.44
C GLY A 300 -8.66 30.57 -5.60
N LYS A 301 -8.68 30.38 -4.28
CA LYS A 301 -8.31 31.39 -3.30
C LYS A 301 -7.03 30.95 -2.62
N LEU A 302 -6.08 31.87 -2.49
CA LEU A 302 -4.86 31.67 -1.75
C LEU A 302 -4.75 32.72 -0.65
N LEU A 303 -4.54 32.25 0.57
CA LEU A 303 -4.46 33.09 1.77
C LEU A 303 -3.20 32.73 2.55
N LEU A 304 -2.28 33.67 2.65
CA LEU A 304 -1.13 33.62 3.54
C LEU A 304 -1.44 34.42 4.81
N LYS A 305 -1.21 33.83 5.97
CA LYS A 305 -1.36 34.47 7.28
C LYS A 305 -0.10 34.32 8.12
N ASP A 306 0.13 35.28 9.00
CA ASP A 306 1.14 35.29 10.05
C ASP A 306 2.54 34.91 9.53
N PHE A 307 2.89 35.41 8.33
CA PHE A 307 4.16 35.06 7.70
C PHE A 307 5.30 35.89 8.27
N ASP A 308 6.26 35.16 8.84
CA ASP A 308 7.47 35.72 9.40
C ASP A 308 8.68 35.16 8.66
N TRP A 309 9.53 36.06 8.18
CA TRP A 309 10.76 35.71 7.51
C TRP A 309 11.92 36.56 8.05
N ARG A 310 13.06 35.93 8.26
CA ARG A 310 14.25 36.60 8.81
C ARG A 310 15.54 35.98 8.28
N ASP A 311 16.34 36.80 7.61
CA ASP A 311 17.73 36.51 7.32
C ASP A 311 18.68 37.52 8.01
N GLN A 312 19.92 37.65 7.51
CA GLN A 312 20.93 38.57 8.07
C GLN A 312 20.63 40.04 7.81
N SER A 313 19.84 40.37 6.78
CA SER A 313 19.68 41.74 6.27
C SER A 313 18.25 42.25 6.33
N VAL A 314 17.26 41.37 6.24
CA VAL A 314 15.84 41.72 6.14
C VAL A 314 15.03 40.93 7.17
N LYS A 315 14.02 41.60 7.73
CA LYS A 315 13.06 41.04 8.69
C LYS A 315 11.65 41.41 8.23
N LEU A 316 10.83 40.40 8.00
CA LEU A 316 9.41 40.52 7.70
C LEU A 316 8.64 39.87 8.85
N HIS A 317 7.58 40.54 9.30
CA HIS A 317 6.75 40.08 10.41
C HIS A 317 5.28 40.28 10.07
N ASP A 318 4.44 39.33 10.45
CA ASP A 318 2.97 39.39 10.33
C ASP A 318 2.48 39.73 8.92
N VAL A 319 3.17 39.24 7.89
CA VAL A 319 2.76 39.47 6.50
C VAL A 319 1.53 38.62 6.19
N ALA A 320 0.52 39.24 5.59
CA ALA A 320 -0.68 38.59 5.08
C ALA A 320 -0.86 38.89 3.59
N LEU A 321 -1.30 37.90 2.82
CA LEU A 321 -1.59 38.01 1.40
C LEU A 321 -2.88 37.25 1.07
N ASN A 322 -3.72 37.85 0.24
CA ASN A 322 -4.96 37.25 -0.25
C ASN A 322 -5.00 37.42 -1.78
N ALA A 323 -5.09 36.33 -2.50
CA ALA A 323 -5.06 36.28 -3.97
C ALA A 323 -6.15 35.37 -4.53
#